data_AF-A0A1H0TQV8-F1
#
_entry.id   AF-A0A1H0TQV8-F1
#
_cell.length_a   1.000
_cell.length_b   1.000
_cell.length_c   1.000
_cell.angle_alpha   90.00
_cell.angle_beta   90.00
_cell.angle_gamma   90.00
#
_symmetry.space_group_name_H-M   'P 1'
#
loop_
_entity.id
_entity.type
_entity.pdbx_description
1 polymer ?
#
loop_
_entity_poly.entity_id
_entity_poly.type
_entity_poly.pdbx_seq_one_letter_code
_entity_poly.pdbx_strand_id
1 'polypeptide(L)'
;MGYEVDPGELDNLAGSLRDGSDSVEELGSAPGVPDAGPLSSEMGKLMSLLTGAAGELSTGVAAAADAVSEGGRVYVENEEFAERNLPSTGG
;
A
#
# COMPACT_ATOMS: atom_id res chain seq x y z
N MET A 1 6.66 17.53 -22.72
CA MET A 1 6.13 16.19 -22.42
C MET A 1 6.11 16.10 -20.90
N GLY A 2 5.08 16.67 -20.29
CA GLY A 2 4.89 16.59 -18.84
C GLY A 2 4.43 15.19 -18.50
N TYR A 3 5.01 14.58 -17.48
CA TYR A 3 4.44 13.39 -16.87
C TYR A 3 3.22 13.88 -16.09
N GLU A 4 2.05 13.89 -16.74
CA GLU A 4 0.76 14.18 -16.13
C GLU A 4 0.29 12.87 -15.49
N VAL A 5 0.70 12.67 -14.24
CA VAL A 5 0.12 11.59 -13.44
C VAL A 5 -1.16 12.16 -12.86
N ASP A 6 -2.30 11.58 -13.22
CA ASP A 6 -3.60 12.03 -12.72
C ASP A 6 -3.64 11.83 -11.19
N PRO A 7 -3.87 12.90 -10.40
CA PRO A 7 -4.02 12.78 -8.95
C PRO A 7 -5.08 11.76 -8.54
N GLY A 8 -6.14 11.60 -9.34
CA GLY A 8 -7.18 10.59 -9.13
C GLY A 8 -6.67 9.16 -9.31
N GLU A 9 -5.71 8.91 -10.21
CA GLU A 9 -5.10 7.59 -10.36
C GLU A 9 -4.21 7.23 -9.17
N LEU A 10 -3.48 8.21 -8.61
CA LEU A 10 -2.66 8.00 -7.41
C LEU A 10 -3.52 7.73 -6.17
N ASP A 11 -4.63 8.45 -6.01
CA ASP A 11 -5.55 8.25 -4.88
C ASP A 11 -6.24 6.87 -4.97
N ASN A 12 -6.65 6.46 -6.18
CA ASN A 12 -7.18 5.12 -6.41
C ASN A 12 -6.14 4.01 -6.13
N LEU A 13 -4.87 4.23 -6.49
CA LEU A 13 -3.79 3.29 -6.21
C LEU A 13 -3.53 3.20 -4.71
N ALA A 14 -3.46 4.32 -4.00
CA ALA A 14 -3.31 4.35 -2.55
C ALA A 14 -4.49 3.66 -1.83
N GLY A 15 -5.73 3.91 -2.28
CA GLY A 15 -6.92 3.21 -1.81
C GLY A 15 -6.82 1.69 -2.00
N SER A 16 -6.44 1.24 -3.20
CA SER A 16 -6.27 -0.19 -3.50
C SER A 16 -5.19 -0.85 -2.64
N LEU A 17 -4.11 -0.14 -2.35
CA LEU A 17 -3.05 -0.63 -1.46
C LEU A 17 -3.57 -0.72 -0.01
N ARG A 18 -4.30 0.28 0.50
CA ARG A 18 -4.91 0.20 1.84
C ARG A 18 -5.90 -0.95 1.96
N ASP A 19 -6.83 -1.09 1.01
CA ASP A 19 -7.80 -2.18 1.00
C ASP A 19 -7.11 -3.56 0.97
N GLY A 20 -6.02 -3.68 0.21
CA GLY A 20 -5.19 -4.88 0.18
C GLY A 20 -4.48 -5.15 1.50
N SER A 21 -3.95 -4.12 2.16
CA SER A 21 -3.33 -4.20 3.47
C SER A 21 -4.32 -4.66 4.54
N ASP A 22 -5.51 -4.05 4.56
CA ASP A 22 -6.58 -4.36 5.50
C ASP A 22 -7.10 -5.78 5.28
N SER A 23 -7.24 -6.21 4.02
CA SER A 23 -7.61 -7.59 3.68
C SER A 23 -6.58 -8.61 4.19
N VAL A 24 -5.29 -8.29 4.13
CA VAL A 24 -4.23 -9.14 4.66
C VAL A 24 -4.21 -9.13 6.19
N GLU A 25 -4.52 -8.00 6.82
CA GLU A 25 -4.64 -7.89 8.27
C GLU A 25 -5.88 -8.66 8.80
N GLU A 26 -6.99 -8.62 8.07
CA GLU A 26 -8.22 -9.39 8.36
C GLU A 26 -8.01 -10.91 8.31
N LEU A 27 -7.04 -11.40 7.53
CA LEU A 27 -6.66 -12.82 7.57
C LEU A 27 -6.16 -13.24 8.95
N GLY A 28 -5.77 -12.28 9.79
CA GLY A 28 -5.64 -12.45 11.22
C GLY A 28 -4.50 -13.36 11.67
N SER A 29 -4.47 -13.57 12.99
CA SER A 29 -3.49 -14.41 13.67
C SER A 29 -3.42 -15.81 13.05
N ALA A 30 -2.25 -16.45 13.16
CA ALA A 30 -2.01 -17.77 12.60
C ALA A 30 -3.19 -18.70 12.85
N PRO A 31 -3.82 -19.25 11.79
CA PRO A 31 -4.82 -20.29 11.94
C PRO A 31 -4.26 -21.35 12.89
N GLY A 32 -5.11 -21.83 13.80
CA GLY A 32 -4.72 -22.87 14.76
C GLY A 32 -3.98 -24.00 14.05
N VAL A 33 -3.00 -24.59 14.73
CA VAL A 33 -2.13 -25.61 14.15
C VAL A 33 -2.98 -26.73 13.51
N PRO A 34 -2.84 -26.97 12.19
CA PRO A 34 -3.55 -28.06 11.52
C PRO A 34 -3.16 -29.40 12.13
N ASP A 35 -4.13 -30.28 12.35
CA ASP A 35 -3.82 -31.65 12.74
C ASP A 35 -3.23 -32.41 11.54
N ALA A 36 -1.92 -32.63 11.60
CA ALA A 36 -1.14 -33.41 10.65
C ALA A 36 -0.45 -34.61 11.34
N GLY A 37 -0.99 -35.05 12.48
CA GLY A 37 -0.42 -36.12 13.29
C GLY A 37 1.02 -35.80 13.73
N PRO A 38 2.02 -36.63 13.41
CA PRO A 38 3.41 -36.37 13.80
C PRO A 38 4.00 -35.05 13.26
N LEU A 39 3.42 -34.49 12.19
CA LEU A 39 3.89 -33.26 11.55
C LEU A 39 3.20 -31.99 12.08
N SER A 40 2.28 -32.10 13.04
CA SER A 40 1.53 -30.94 13.55
C SER A 40 2.46 -29.85 14.11
N SER A 41 3.57 -30.23 14.74
CA SER A 41 4.61 -29.29 15.22
C SER A 41 5.23 -28.48 14.08
N GLU A 42 5.61 -29.14 12.98
CA GLU A 42 6.19 -28.52 11.79
C GLU A 42 5.15 -27.64 11.07
N MET A 43 3.90 -28.09 10.99
CA MET A 43 2.81 -27.29 10.47
C MET A 43 2.59 -26.03 11.30
N GLY A 44 2.67 -26.10 12.62
CA GLY A 44 2.59 -24.92 13.49
C GLY A 44 3.69 -23.89 13.20
N LYS A 45 4.93 -24.35 12.95
CA LYS A 45 6.03 -23.45 12.55
C LYS A 45 5.78 -22.79 11.20
N LEU A 46 5.29 -23.55 10.22
CA LEU A 46 4.93 -23.03 8.90
C LEU A 46 3.82 -21.98 8.99
N MET A 47 2.78 -22.24 9.78
CA MET A 47 1.70 -21.27 10.01
C MET A 47 2.21 -19.98 10.67
N SER A 48 3.09 -20.10 11.68
CA SER A 48 3.71 -18.93 12.30
C SER A 48 4.54 -18.11 11.33
N LEU A 49 5.33 -18.75 10.46
CA LEU A 49 6.11 -18.07 9.42
C LEU A 49 5.21 -17.38 8.40
N LEU A 50 4.17 -18.07 7.94
CA LEU A 50 3.20 -17.52 7.00
C LEU A 50 2.52 -16.26 7.55
N THR A 51 2.04 -16.32 8.79
CA THR A 51 1.39 -15.17 9.44
C THR A 51 2.37 -14.03 9.69
N GLY A 52 3.61 -14.32 10.09
CA GLY A 52 4.64 -13.30 10.23
C GLY A 52 4.90 -12.56 8.92
N ALA A 53 5.09 -13.31 7.83
CA ALA A 53 5.31 -12.74 6.50
C ALA A 53 4.09 -11.95 5.98
N ALA A 54 2.87 -12.41 6.27
CA ALA A 54 1.65 -11.68 5.92
C ALA A 54 1.54 -10.34 6.67
N GLY A 55 1.89 -10.31 7.96
CA GLY A 55 1.91 -9.06 8.75
C GLY A 55 2.95 -8.06 8.26
N GLU A 56 4.15 -8.53 7.91
CA GLU A 56 5.19 -7.68 7.29
C GLU A 56 4.74 -7.14 5.93
N LEU A 57 4.07 -7.96 5.12
CA LEU A 57 3.53 -7.54 3.82
C LEU A 57 2.46 -6.45 3.98
N SER A 58 1.48 -6.66 4.88
CA SER A 58 0.44 -5.66 5.18
C SER A 58 1.07 -4.32 5.61
N THR A 59 2.01 -4.36 6.56
CA THR A 59 2.75 -3.16 6.99
C THR A 59 3.45 -2.44 5.83
N GLY A 60 4.12 -3.19 4.96
CA GLY A 60 4.82 -2.62 3.80
C GLY A 60 3.88 -2.02 2.76
N VAL A 61 2.73 -2.66 2.51
CA VAL A 61 1.71 -2.18 1.58
C VAL A 61 1.05 -0.91 2.10
N ALA A 62 0.73 -0.83 3.40
CA ALA A 62 0.23 0.39 4.02
C ALA A 62 1.23 1.56 3.89
N ALA A 63 2.52 1.32 4.16
CA ALA A 63 3.55 2.33 4.00
C ALA A 63 3.69 2.80 2.54
N ALA A 64 3.54 1.89 1.56
CA ALA A 64 3.53 2.25 0.15
C ALA A 64 2.31 3.11 -0.21
N ALA A 65 1.12 2.79 0.33
CA ALA A 65 -0.08 3.60 0.13
C ALA A 65 0.09 5.03 0.64
N ASP A 66 0.69 5.19 1.83
CA ASP A 66 0.97 6.50 2.40
C ASP A 66 1.97 7.29 1.57
N ALA A 67 3.03 6.63 1.07
CA ALA A 67 4.00 7.26 0.18
C ALA A 67 3.39 7.72 -1.15
N VAL A 68 2.49 6.91 -1.73
CA VAL A 68 1.75 7.27 -2.96
C VAL A 68 0.82 8.46 -2.70
N SER A 69 0.08 8.45 -1.59
CA SER A 69 -0.83 9.54 -1.20
C SER A 69 -0.06 10.85 -1.02
N GLU A 70 1.05 10.81 -0.30
CA GLU A 70 1.89 11.98 -0.05
C GLU A 70 2.55 12.50 -1.34
N GLY A 71 3.03 11.59 -2.20
CA GLY A 71 3.55 11.94 -3.52
C GLY A 71 2.52 12.65 -4.39
N GLY A 72 1.28 12.15 -4.41
CA GLY A 72 0.16 12.78 -5.11
C GLY A 72 -0.17 14.18 -4.59
N ARG A 73 -0.20 14.37 -3.27
CA ARG A 73 -0.40 15.69 -2.65
C ARG A 73 0.67 16.70 -3.08
N VAL A 74 1.94 16.31 -3.00
CA VAL A 74 3.07 17.17 -3.40
C VAL A 74 3.02 17.50 -4.89
N TYR A 75 2.58 16.53 -5.72
CA TYR A 75 2.43 16.75 -7.15
C TYR A 75 1.38 17.84 -7.44
N VAL A 76 0.19 17.75 -6.84
CA VAL A 76 -0.88 18.75 -6.99
C VAL A 76 -0.42 20.13 -6.50
N GLU A 77 0.22 20.20 -5.33
CA GLU A 77 0.73 21.46 -4.78
C GLU A 77 1.75 22.13 -5.70
N ASN A 78 2.62 21.35 -6.33
CA ASN A 78 3.59 21.86 -7.28
C ASN A 78 2.94 22.37 -8.57
N GLU A 79 1.92 21.67 -9.08
CA GLU A 79 1.19 22.10 -10.28
C GLU A 79 0.43 23.41 -10.01
N GLU A 80 -0.31 23.49 -8.89
CA GLU A 80 -0.99 24.73 -8.49
C GLU A 80 -0.02 25.90 -8.28
N PHE A 81 1.16 25.63 -7.70
CA PHE A 81 2.21 26.64 -7.57
C PHE A 81 2.76 27.07 -8.93
N ALA A 82 2.99 26.12 -9.84
CA ALA A 82 3.47 26.42 -11.18
C ALA A 82 2.44 27.25 -11.97
N GLU A 83 1.16 26.86 -11.97
CA GLU A 83 0.07 27.60 -12.62
C GLU A 83 -0.05 29.04 -12.09
N ARG A 84 0.10 29.24 -10.77
CA ARG A 84 0.01 30.57 -10.15
C ARG A 84 1.21 31.48 -10.43
N ASN A 85 2.39 30.90 -10.65
CA ASN A 85 3.65 31.65 -10.76
C ASN A 85 4.22 31.70 -12.18
N LEU A 86 3.68 30.90 -13.11
CA LEU A 86 4.01 31.03 -14.53
C LEU A 86 3.33 32.31 -15.05
N PRO A 87 4.09 33.31 -15.53
CA PRO A 87 3.48 34.44 -16.21
C PRO A 87 2.73 33.91 -17.43
N SER A 88 1.47 34.31 -17.61
CA SER A 88 0.71 33.95 -18.80
C SER A 88 1.46 34.44 -20.03
N THR A 89 2.26 33.60 -20.66
CA THR A 89 2.84 33.89 -21.97
C THR A 89 1.75 33.70 -23.02
N GLY A 90 0.72 34.55 -22.94
CA GLY A 90 -0.22 34.83 -24.01
C GLY A 90 0.29 36.07 -24.73
N GLY A 91 0.98 35.85 -25.84
CA GLY A 91 1.47 36.85 -26.78
C GLY A 91 1.88 36.18 -28.08
#